data_AF-A0A258TR13-F1
#
_entry.id   AF-A0A258TR13-F1
#
_cell.length_a   1.000
_cell.length_b   1.000
_cell.length_c   1.000
_cell.angle_alpha   90.00
_cell.angle_beta   90.00
_cell.angle_gamma   90.00
#
_symmetry.space_group_name_H-M   'P 1'
#
loop_
_entity.id
_entity.type
_entity.pdbx_description
1 polymer ?
#
loop_
_entity_poly.entity_id
_entity_poly.type
_entity_poly.pdbx_seq_one_letter_code
_entity_poly.pdbx_strand_id
1 'polypeptide(L)'
;MLAWDDSVHALGVAEMDATHREFTALVNMLAECDDTDFAALFEKLLEHCRLHFTNEGRLMRISRFPALNEHEGEHHRIYGDLVQMNRAVQRGRLMLPRAFVKQGLEEWFSLHLTSMDMALAAHLKRIGEARVEMSGGLPVLM
;
A
#
# COMPACT_ATOMS: atom_id res chain seq x y z
N MET A 1 -8.51 -10.43 -10.23
CA MET A 1 -8.94 -10.57 -8.82
C MET A 1 -7.67 -10.79 -8.05
N LEU A 2 -7.32 -9.83 -7.19
CA LEU A 2 -6.10 -9.85 -6.41
C LEU A 2 -6.24 -10.87 -5.28
N ALA A 3 -5.84 -12.11 -5.52
CA ALA A 3 -5.82 -13.13 -4.49
C ALA A 3 -4.61 -12.90 -3.57
N TRP A 4 -4.85 -12.44 -2.34
CA TRP A 4 -3.79 -12.34 -1.36
C TRP A 4 -3.27 -13.73 -0.99
N ASP A 5 -1.96 -13.88 -1.06
CA ASP A 5 -1.23 -15.08 -0.64
C ASP A 5 -0.04 -14.63 0.21
N ASP A 6 -0.05 -14.95 1.50
CA ASP A 6 1.01 -14.54 2.42
C ASP A 6 2.40 -15.07 1.98
N SER A 7 2.48 -16.21 1.28
CA SER A 7 3.76 -16.75 0.80
C SER A 7 4.38 -15.94 -0.35
N VAL A 8 3.56 -15.15 -1.03
CA VAL A 8 3.96 -14.33 -2.20
C VAL A 8 4.00 -12.85 -1.85
N HIS A 9 3.03 -12.37 -1.07
CA HIS A 9 2.76 -10.95 -0.90
C HIS A 9 3.19 -10.40 0.46
N ALA A 10 3.26 -11.23 1.51
CA ALA A 10 3.63 -10.73 2.83
C ALA A 10 5.11 -10.30 2.83
N LEU A 11 5.34 -9.06 3.24
CA LEU A 11 6.66 -8.48 3.35
C LEU A 11 7.26 -8.70 4.75
N GLY A 12 6.49 -9.24 5.70
CA GLY A 12 6.94 -9.55 7.05
C GLY A 12 7.11 -8.31 7.92
N VAL A 13 6.40 -7.23 7.60
CA VAL A 13 6.23 -6.05 8.44
C VAL A 13 4.73 -5.95 8.74
N ALA A 14 4.33 -6.38 9.94
CA ALA A 14 2.93 -6.67 10.25
C ALA A 14 1.97 -5.50 9.95
N GLU A 15 2.39 -4.26 10.18
CA GLU A 15 1.57 -3.08 9.88
C GLU A 15 1.40 -2.83 8.37
N MET A 16 2.43 -3.10 7.54
CA MET A 16 2.34 -2.99 6.07
C MET A 16 1.49 -4.13 5.51
N ASP A 17 1.75 -5.36 5.94
CA ASP A 17 1.02 -6.54 5.47
C ASP A 17 -0.49 -6.42 5.79
N ALA A 18 -0.85 -5.81 6.92
CA ALA A 18 -2.24 -5.55 7.27
C ALA A 18 -2.90 -4.56 6.29
N THR A 19 -2.26 -3.42 6.01
CA THR A 19 -2.79 -2.44 5.07
C THR A 19 -2.87 -3.01 3.65
N HIS A 20 -1.89 -3.80 3.22
CA HIS A 20 -1.91 -4.45 1.91
C HIS A 20 -3.03 -5.50 1.75
N ARG A 21 -3.34 -6.27 2.81
CA ARG A 21 -4.51 -7.16 2.83
C ARG A 21 -5.83 -6.41 2.73
N GLU A 22 -5.95 -5.31 3.46
CA GLU A 22 -7.14 -4.45 3.38
C GLU A 22 -7.32 -3.83 1.99
N PHE A 23 -6.23 -3.35 1.37
CA PHE A 23 -6.23 -2.84 0.00
C PHE A 23 -6.74 -3.89 -1.00
N THR A 24 -6.16 -5.09 -0.99
CA THR A 24 -6.58 -6.17 -1.92
C THR A 24 -8.03 -6.59 -1.71
N ALA A 25 -8.50 -6.64 -0.46
CA ALA A 25 -9.91 -6.89 -0.15
C ALA A 25 -10.83 -5.80 -0.73
N LEU A 26 -10.46 -4.52 -0.59
CA LEU A 26 -11.23 -3.40 -1.15
C LEU A 26 -11.28 -3.43 -2.67
N VAL A 27 -10.16 -3.72 -3.34
CA VAL A 27 -10.13 -3.83 -4.81
C VAL A 27 -11.00 -4.99 -5.29
N ASN A 28 -10.97 -6.14 -4.61
CA ASN A 28 -11.82 -7.28 -4.94
C ASN A 28 -13.31 -6.96 -4.73
N MET A 29 -13.68 -6.27 -3.65
CA MET A 29 -15.06 -5.83 -3.45
C MET A 29 -15.52 -4.88 -4.56
N LEU A 30 -14.67 -3.93 -4.97
CA LEU A 30 -14.97 -3.00 -6.08
C LEU A 30 -15.09 -3.71 -7.44
N ALA A 31 -14.32 -4.77 -7.67
CA ALA A 31 -14.35 -5.51 -8.91
C ALA A 31 -15.68 -6.24 -9.14
N GLU A 32 -16.32 -6.67 -8.04
CA GLU A 32 -17.52 -7.53 -8.05
C GLU A 32 -18.81 -6.79 -7.66
N CYS A 33 -18.73 -5.62 -7.02
CA CYS A 33 -19.93 -4.91 -6.57
C CYS A 33 -20.77 -4.35 -7.74
N ASP A 34 -22.07 -4.17 -7.48
CA ASP A 34 -22.96 -3.48 -8.40
C ASP A 34 -22.71 -1.97 -8.43
N ASP A 35 -23.43 -1.27 -9.32
CA ASP A 35 -23.28 0.18 -9.50
C ASP A 35 -23.76 0.99 -8.28
N THR A 36 -24.65 0.42 -7.44
CA THR A 36 -25.21 1.12 -6.28
C THR A 36 -24.20 1.21 -5.14
N ASP A 37 -23.37 0.18 -4.97
CA ASP A 37 -22.33 0.14 -3.93
C ASP A 37 -20.99 0.74 -4.39
N PHE A 38 -20.77 0.84 -5.71
CA PHE A 38 -19.47 1.21 -6.27
C PHE A 38 -18.96 2.56 -5.76
N ALA A 39 -19.82 3.57 -5.66
CA ALA A 39 -19.41 4.91 -5.21
C ALA A 39 -18.91 4.91 -3.76
N ALA A 40 -19.65 4.26 -2.85
CA ALA A 40 -19.27 4.18 -1.44
C ALA A 40 -18.01 3.35 -1.23
N LEU A 41 -17.85 2.24 -1.98
CA LEU A 41 -16.63 1.43 -1.93
C LEU A 41 -15.41 2.18 -2.50
N PHE A 42 -15.60 3.01 -3.53
CA PHE A 42 -14.51 3.77 -4.14
C PHE A 42 -14.00 4.86 -3.19
N GLU A 43 -14.90 5.49 -2.43
CA GLU A 43 -14.51 6.42 -1.35
C GLU A 43 -13.73 5.72 -0.23
N LYS A 44 -14.14 4.50 0.16
CA LYS A 44 -13.39 3.69 1.12
C LYS A 44 -11.99 3.36 0.62
N LEU A 45 -11.83 3.03 -0.66
CA LEU A 45 -10.52 2.82 -1.28
C LEU A 45 -9.67 4.10 -1.19
N LEU A 46 -10.22 5.27 -1.52
CA LEU A 46 -9.51 6.54 -1.40
C LEU A 46 -9.01 6.79 0.03
N GLU A 47 -9.88 6.61 1.02
CA GLU A 47 -9.49 6.84 2.40
C GLU A 47 -8.44 5.82 2.87
N HIS A 48 -8.60 4.55 2.50
CA HIS A 48 -7.63 3.52 2.78
C HIS A 48 -6.25 3.85 2.19
N CYS A 49 -6.17 4.18 0.90
CA CYS A 49 -4.90 4.57 0.27
C CYS A 49 -4.28 5.79 0.95
N ARG A 50 -5.07 6.79 1.33
CA ARG A 50 -4.57 7.98 2.04
C ARG A 50 -3.91 7.60 3.36
N LEU A 51 -4.57 6.74 4.15
CA LEU A 51 -4.05 6.28 5.45
C LEU A 51 -2.83 5.38 5.28
N HIS A 52 -2.87 4.43 4.34
CA HIS A 52 -1.76 3.53 4.00
C HIS A 52 -0.51 4.34 3.61
N PHE A 53 -0.61 5.23 2.62
CA PHE A 53 0.51 6.05 2.16
C PHE A 53 1.03 6.99 3.25
N THR A 54 0.14 7.54 4.09
CA THR A 54 0.56 8.33 5.26
C THR A 54 1.37 7.49 6.25
N ASN A 55 0.97 6.24 6.49
CA ASN A 55 1.70 5.35 7.39
C ASN A 55 3.08 4.99 6.83
N GLU A 56 3.17 4.59 5.56
CA GLU A 56 4.47 4.30 4.93
C GLU A 56 5.35 5.53 4.85
N GLY A 57 4.80 6.71 4.53
CA GLY A 57 5.50 7.98 4.60
C GLY A 57 6.07 8.26 6.00
N ARG A 58 5.33 7.94 7.06
CA ARG A 58 5.83 8.02 8.44
C ARG A 58 6.98 7.03 8.65
N LEU A 59 6.82 5.77 8.23
CA LEU A 59 7.85 4.73 8.36
C LEU A 59 9.14 5.08 7.62
N MET A 60 9.04 5.60 6.40
CA MET A 60 10.19 6.06 5.61
C MET A 60 10.94 7.19 6.31
N ARG A 61 10.21 8.19 6.84
CA ARG A 61 10.83 9.33 7.56
C ARG A 61 11.56 8.90 8.82
N ILE A 62 10.92 8.10 9.70
CA ILE A 62 11.52 7.70 10.99
C ILE A 62 12.69 6.73 10.81
N SER A 63 12.67 5.95 9.73
CA SER A 63 13.71 4.98 9.40
C SER A 63 14.82 5.58 8.53
N ARG A 64 14.70 6.85 8.11
CA ARG A 64 15.61 7.53 7.17
C ARG A 64 15.78 6.72 5.88
N PHE A 65 14.68 6.23 5.33
CA PHE A 65 14.67 5.46 4.10
C PHE A 65 15.25 6.29 2.93
N PRO A 66 16.27 5.80 2.20
CA PRO A 66 16.97 6.60 1.20
C PRO A 66 16.11 7.02 0.00
N ALA A 67 15.17 6.17 -0.44
CA ALA A 67 14.34 6.39 -1.62
C ALA A 67 12.95 6.97 -1.28
N LEU A 68 12.87 7.80 -0.23
CA LEU A 68 11.62 8.38 0.26
C LEU A 68 10.90 9.19 -0.82
N ASN A 69 11.64 10.05 -1.53
CA ASN A 69 11.03 10.98 -2.48
C ASN A 69 10.44 10.23 -3.69
N GLU A 70 11.14 9.21 -4.18
CA GLU A 70 10.69 8.38 -5.29
C GLU A 70 9.44 7.58 -4.90
N HIS A 71 9.46 6.98 -3.71
CA HIS A 71 8.33 6.20 -3.20
C HIS A 71 7.09 7.09 -2.98
N GLU A 72 7.22 8.21 -2.25
CA GLU A 72 6.10 9.14 -2.06
C GLU A 72 5.63 9.77 -3.38
N GLY A 73 6.54 9.98 -4.35
CA GLY A 73 6.19 10.45 -5.69
C GLY A 73 5.21 9.51 -6.39
N GLU A 74 5.44 8.20 -6.30
CA GLU A 74 4.56 7.19 -6.87
C GLU A 74 3.22 7.10 -6.13
N HIS A 75 3.21 7.20 -4.80
CA HIS A 75 1.98 7.32 -4.00
C HIS A 75 1.14 8.53 -4.42
N HIS A 76 1.77 9.71 -4.56
CA HIS A 76 1.05 10.90 -4.99
C HIS A 76 0.48 10.76 -6.40
N ARG A 77 1.21 10.11 -7.32
CA ARG A 77 0.76 9.86 -8.69
C ARG A 77 -0.51 9.00 -8.71
N ILE A 78 -0.46 7.81 -8.10
CA ILE A 78 -1.62 6.90 -8.09
C ILE A 78 -2.81 7.49 -7.31
N TYR A 79 -2.54 8.20 -6.21
CA TYR A 79 -3.58 8.83 -5.41
C TYR A 79 -4.29 9.95 -6.20
N GLY A 80 -3.53 10.73 -6.98
CA GLY A 80 -4.08 11.75 -7.87
C GLY A 80 -5.02 11.14 -8.93
N ASP A 81 -4.63 10.02 -9.53
CA ASP A 81 -5.47 9.28 -10.48
C ASP A 81 -6.76 8.80 -9.82
N LEU A 82 -6.67 8.21 -8.63
CA LEU A 82 -7.83 7.78 -7.83
C LEU A 82 -8.77 8.94 -7.49
N VAL A 83 -8.25 10.10 -7.09
CA VAL A 83 -9.07 11.30 -6.81
C VAL A 83 -9.82 11.76 -8.07
N GLN A 84 -9.17 11.75 -9.23
CA GLN A 84 -9.83 12.10 -10.49
C GLN A 84 -10.93 11.10 -10.87
N MET A 85 -10.67 9.82 -10.69
CA MET A 85 -11.65 8.75 -10.92
C MET A 85 -12.83 8.85 -9.96
N ASN A 86 -12.59 9.13 -8.67
CA ASN A 86 -13.69 9.32 -7.72
C ASN A 86 -14.62 10.44 -8.17
N ARG A 87 -14.09 11.57 -8.65
CA ARG A 87 -14.93 12.64 -9.23
C ARG A 87 -15.78 12.14 -10.41
N ALA A 88 -15.28 11.20 -11.22
CA ALA A 88 -16.06 10.59 -12.30
C ALA A 88 -17.16 9.67 -11.74
N VAL A 89 -16.83 8.85 -10.75
CA VAL A 89 -17.75 7.97 -10.02
C VAL A 89 -18.92 8.76 -9.42
N GLN A 90 -18.63 9.86 -8.71
CA GLN A 90 -19.66 10.73 -8.11
C GLN A 90 -20.60 11.40 -9.14
N ARG A 91 -20.26 11.36 -10.43
CA ARG A 91 -21.11 11.82 -11.54
C ARG A 91 -21.77 10.66 -12.31
N GLY A 92 -21.75 9.45 -11.76
CA GLY A 92 -22.29 8.25 -12.39
C GLY A 92 -21.48 7.72 -13.57
N ARG A 93 -20.24 8.20 -13.77
CA ARG A 93 -19.38 7.77 -14.89
C ARG A 93 -18.48 6.62 -14.46
N LEU A 94 -19.02 5.40 -14.49
CA LEU A 94 -18.41 4.22 -13.88
C LEU A 94 -17.49 3.40 -14.81
N MET A 95 -17.64 3.53 -16.13
CA MET A 95 -16.90 2.74 -17.12
C MET A 95 -15.38 2.74 -16.90
N LEU A 96 -14.75 3.92 -16.83
CA LEU A 96 -13.30 4.04 -16.66
C LEU A 96 -12.83 3.61 -15.26
N PRO A 97 -13.44 4.09 -14.14
CA PRO A 97 -13.09 3.61 -12.80
C PRO A 97 -13.19 2.08 -12.65
N ARG A 98 -14.23 1.44 -13.21
CA ARG A 98 -14.38 -0.01 -13.17
C ARG A 98 -13.27 -0.73 -13.93
N ALA A 99 -12.93 -0.25 -15.13
CA ALA A 99 -11.82 -0.82 -15.90
C ALA A 99 -10.49 -0.68 -15.15
N PHE A 100 -10.25 0.49 -14.53
CA PHE A 100 -9.04 0.73 -13.76
C PHE A 100 -8.94 -0.16 -12.52
N VAL A 101 -10.01 -0.34 -11.76
CA VAL A 101 -10.04 -1.27 -10.62
C VAL A 101 -9.67 -2.69 -11.04
N LYS A 102 -10.21 -3.17 -12.17
CA LYS A 102 -10.03 -4.56 -12.63
C LYS A 102 -8.66 -4.87 -13.21
N GLN A 103 -7.93 -3.87 -13.70
CA GLN A 103 -6.67 -4.08 -14.41
C GLN A 103 -5.58 -3.15 -13.88
N GLY A 104 -5.78 -1.84 -13.98
CA GLY A 104 -4.77 -0.85 -13.63
C GLY A 104 -4.32 -0.87 -12.17
N LEU A 105 -5.25 -1.05 -11.21
CA LEU A 105 -4.88 -1.14 -9.79
C LEU A 105 -4.18 -2.45 -9.45
N GLU A 106 -4.57 -3.56 -10.06
CA GLU A 106 -3.94 -4.87 -9.86
C GLU A 106 -2.50 -4.88 -10.37
N GLU A 107 -2.28 -4.35 -11.57
CA GLU A 107 -0.94 -4.21 -12.16
C GLU A 107 -0.06 -3.25 -11.35
N TRP A 108 -0.60 -2.08 -10.99
CA TRP A 108 0.13 -1.09 -10.20
C TRP A 108 0.54 -1.65 -8.84
N PHE A 109 -0.41 -2.26 -8.11
CA PHE A 109 -0.15 -2.78 -6.77
C PHE A 109 0.88 -3.90 -6.80
N SER A 110 0.78 -4.82 -7.75
CA SER A 110 1.74 -5.93 -7.89
C SER A 110 3.16 -5.42 -8.14
N LEU A 111 3.32 -4.42 -9.01
CA LEU A 111 4.62 -3.80 -9.28
C LEU A 111 5.14 -3.02 -8.05
N HIS A 112 4.27 -2.23 -7.41
CA HIS A 112 4.64 -1.40 -6.27
C HIS A 112 5.08 -2.26 -5.08
N LEU A 113 4.31 -3.32 -4.77
CA LEU A 113 4.59 -4.27 -3.70
C LEU A 113 5.94 -4.96 -3.90
N THR A 114 6.19 -5.47 -5.10
CA THR A 114 7.39 -6.24 -5.44
C THR A 114 8.63 -5.39 -5.73
N SER A 115 8.52 -4.06 -5.65
CA SER A 115 9.64 -3.15 -5.86
C SER A 115 9.85 -2.20 -4.68
N MET A 116 8.97 -1.20 -4.53
CA MET A 116 9.11 -0.10 -3.58
C MET A 116 8.80 -0.54 -2.15
N ASP A 117 7.71 -1.28 -1.94
CA ASP A 117 7.31 -1.71 -0.59
C ASP A 117 8.27 -2.78 -0.06
N MET A 118 8.66 -3.74 -0.90
CA MET A 118 9.67 -4.73 -0.55
C MET A 118 10.99 -4.08 -0.13
N ALA A 119 11.42 -3.00 -0.81
CA ALA A 119 12.63 -2.26 -0.44
C ALA A 119 12.47 -1.56 0.92
N LEU A 120 11.31 -0.95 1.20
CA LEU A 120 11.00 -0.35 2.50
C LEU A 120 10.98 -1.40 3.62
N ALA A 121 10.27 -2.51 3.41
CA ALA A 121 10.17 -3.59 4.39
C ALA A 121 11.55 -4.18 4.74
N ALA A 122 12.40 -4.43 3.73
CA ALA A 122 13.77 -4.89 3.94
C ALA A 122 14.59 -3.88 4.75
N HIS A 123 14.40 -2.58 4.52
CA HIS A 123 15.07 -1.52 5.29
C HIS A 123 14.61 -1.45 6.74
N LEU A 124 13.30 -1.56 6.99
CA LEU A 124 12.73 -1.56 8.34
C LEU A 124 13.21 -2.75 9.17
N LYS A 125 13.28 -3.94 8.56
CA LYS A 125 13.80 -5.15 9.23
C LYS A 125 15.26 -4.98 9.65
N ARG A 126 16.13 -4.51 8.76
CA ARG A 126 17.54 -4.24 9.08
C ARG A 126 17.71 -3.25 10.24
N ILE A 127 16.89 -2.20 10.28
CA ILE A 127 16.94 -1.22 11.39
C ILE A 127 16.43 -1.84 12.69
N GLY A 128 15.38 -2.68 12.62
CA GLY A 128 14.88 -3.44 13.77
C GLY A 128 15.94 -4.36 14.36
N GLU A 129 16.59 -5.16 13.53
CA GLU A 129 17.68 -6.07 13.91
C GLU A 129 18.84 -5.32 14.56
N ALA A 130 19.34 -4.24 13.94
CA ALA A 130 20.42 -3.44 14.51
C ALA A 130 20.06 -2.82 15.88
N ARG A 131 18.79 -2.43 16.10
CA ARG A 131 18.35 -1.94 17.41
C ARG A 131 18.30 -3.04 18.46
N VAL A 132 17.88 -4.25 18.08
CA VAL A 132 17.88 -5.41 18.98
C VAL A 132 19.31 -5.76 19.40
N GLU A 133 20.26 -5.82 18.46
CA GLU A 133 21.69 -6.06 18.76
C GLU A 133 22.26 -5.03 19.73
N MET A 134 22.00 -3.74 19.52
CA MET A 134 22.47 -2.67 20.41
C MET A 134 21.83 -2.70 21.80
N SER A 135 20.62 -3.24 21.92
CA SER A 135 19.94 -3.45 23.22
C SER A 135 20.35 -4.74 23.94
N GLY A 136 21.00 -5.68 23.23
CA GLY A 136 21.41 -7.00 23.72
C GLY A 136 22.65 -7.04 24.61
N GLY A 137 23.30 -5.90 24.87
CA GLY A 137 24.43 -5.77 25.80
C GLY A 137 25.78 -6.19 25.22
N LEU A 138 26.80 -5.36 25.45
CA LEU A 138 28.20 -5.69 25.16
C LEU A 138 28.58 -6.96 25.95
N PRO A 139 29.29 -7.93 25.34
CA PRO A 139 29.87 -9.02 26.10
C PRO A 139 30.88 -8.42 27.09
N VAL A 140 30.66 -8.63 28.38
CA VAL A 140 31.67 -8.40 29.40
C VAL A 140 32.77 -9.42 29.13
N LEU A 141 33.85 -8.99 28.48
CA LEU A 141 35.09 -9.79 28.44
C LEU A 141 35.58 -9.89 29.89
N MET A 142 35.49 -11.09 30.45
CA MET A 142 36.19 -11.52 31.65
C MET A 142 37.50 -12.19 31.27
#